data_AF-A0AB39J401-F1
#
_entry.id   AF-A0AB39J401-F1
#
_cell.length_a   1.000
_cell.length_b   1.000
_cell.length_c   1.000
_cell.angle_alpha   90.00
_cell.angle_beta   90.00
_cell.angle_gamma   90.00
#
_symmetry.space_group_name_H-M   'P 1'
#
loop_
_entity.id
_entity.type
_entity.pdbx_description
1 polymer ?
#
loop_
_entity_poly.entity_id
_entity_poly.type
_entity_poly.pdbx_seq_one_letter_code
_entity_poly.pdbx_strand_id
1 'polypeptide(L)'
;MHKKQELKKQIQTVINILEKEYSQEINQGVLELIYRRYKNAQRIMQANDDLQKVFIIGGVRAYLDSHNDYLNPFLDELHKAESLLKELLY
;
A
#
# COMPACT_ATOMS: atom_id res chain seq x y z
N MET A 1 -9.81 8.92 -15.11
CA MET A 1 -10.18 9.52 -13.80
C MET A 1 -10.59 8.48 -12.76
N HIS A 2 -11.42 7.48 -13.10
CA HIS A 2 -11.92 6.47 -12.15
C HIS A 2 -10.81 5.70 -11.42
N LYS A 3 -9.86 5.11 -12.17
CA LYS A 3 -8.74 4.33 -11.61
C LYS A 3 -7.84 5.10 -10.63
N LYS A 4 -7.58 6.38 -10.87
CA LYS A 4 -6.80 7.23 -9.94
C LYS A 4 -7.55 7.42 -8.61
N GLN A 5 -8.87 7.58 -8.66
CA GLN A 5 -9.71 7.65 -7.46
C GLN A 5 -9.80 6.30 -6.75
N GLU A 6 -9.89 5.20 -7.49
CA GLU A 6 -9.83 3.84 -6.93
C GLU A 6 -8.50 3.59 -6.23
N LEU A 7 -7.37 3.93 -6.86
CA LEU A 7 -6.05 3.85 -6.23
C LEU A 7 -6.00 4.67 -4.94
N LYS A 8 -6.54 5.90 -4.94
CA LYS A 8 -6.58 6.74 -3.73
C LYS A 8 -7.38 6.08 -2.60
N LYS A 9 -8.54 5.49 -2.92
CA LYS A 9 -9.36 4.75 -1.94
C LYS A 9 -8.60 3.52 -1.43
N GLN A 10 -7.97 2.78 -2.33
CA GLN A 10 -7.24 1.56 -1.99
C GLN A 10 -6.01 1.84 -1.11
N ILE A 11 -5.25 2.92 -1.40
CA ILE A 11 -4.16 3.39 -0.53
C ILE A 11 -4.68 3.69 0.88
N GLN A 12 -5.85 4.34 0.99
CA GLN A 12 -6.46 4.63 2.28
C GLN A 12 -6.89 3.35 3.01
N THR A 13 -7.42 2.35 2.31
CA THR A 13 -7.79 1.06 2.90
C THR A 13 -6.57 0.38 3.53
N VAL A 14 -5.45 0.29 2.82
CA VAL A 14 -4.21 -0.31 3.34
C VAL A 14 -3.70 0.44 4.57
N ILE A 15 -3.69 1.77 4.54
CA ILE A 15 -3.31 2.61 5.69
C ILE A 15 -4.21 2.30 6.90
N ASN A 16 -5.53 2.24 6.69
CA ASN A 16 -6.49 1.98 7.76
C ASN A 16 -6.30 0.58 8.37
N ILE A 17 -5.97 -0.43 7.58
CA ILE A 17 -5.70 -1.78 8.09
C ILE A 17 -4.43 -1.78 8.95
N LEU A 18 -3.36 -1.15 8.46
CA LEU A 18 -2.11 -1.03 9.23
C LEU A 18 -2.35 -0.29 10.56
N GLU A 19 -3.08 0.81 10.54
CA GLU A 19 -3.36 1.62 11.73
C GLU A 19 -4.31 0.94 12.72
N LYS A 20 -5.17 0.01 12.28
CA LYS A 20 -6.13 -0.70 13.14
C LYS A 20 -5.62 -2.05 13.61
N GLU A 21 -5.32 -2.93 12.67
CA GLU A 21 -5.00 -4.34 12.92
C GLU A 21 -3.53 -4.51 13.35
N TYR A 22 -2.64 -3.66 12.86
CA TYR A 22 -1.20 -3.75 13.11
C TYR A 22 -0.66 -2.61 13.99
N SER A 23 -1.52 -1.88 14.71
CA SER A 23 -1.16 -0.65 15.45
C SER A 23 0.05 -0.80 16.38
N GLN A 24 0.23 -1.97 16.99
CA GLN A 24 1.35 -2.26 17.92
C GLN A 24 2.68 -2.52 17.20
N GLU A 25 2.62 -2.96 15.95
CA GLU A 25 3.77 -3.44 15.16
C GLU A 25 4.07 -2.53 13.95
N ILE A 26 3.19 -1.59 13.65
CA ILE A 26 3.26 -0.68 12.48
C ILE A 26 4.54 0.17 12.45
N ASN A 27 5.22 0.33 13.58
CA ASN A 27 6.48 1.08 13.69
C ASN A 27 7.71 0.16 13.72
N GLN A 28 7.57 -1.10 13.30
CA GLN A 28 8.65 -2.08 13.31
C GLN A 28 8.72 -2.86 11.99
N GLY A 29 9.96 -3.21 11.60
CA GLY A 29 10.24 -4.17 10.53
C GLY A 29 9.58 -3.83 9.20
N VAL A 30 8.99 -4.84 8.55
CA VAL A 30 8.38 -4.69 7.23
C VAL A 30 7.08 -3.88 7.26
N LEU A 31 6.33 -3.91 8.37
CA LEU A 31 5.08 -3.18 8.49
C LEU A 31 5.34 -1.67 8.52
N GLU A 32 6.42 -1.21 9.17
CA GLU A 32 6.86 0.19 9.11
C GLU A 32 7.21 0.61 7.68
N LEU A 33 7.96 -0.22 6.97
CA LEU A 33 8.36 0.06 5.59
C LEU A 33 7.12 0.21 4.69
N ILE A 34 6.18 -0.73 4.77
CA ILE A 34 4.92 -0.70 4.02
C ILE A 34 4.13 0.55 4.41
N TYR A 35 3.95 0.81 5.71
CA TYR A 35 3.20 1.97 6.19
C TYR A 35 3.76 3.29 5.66
N ARG A 36 5.08 3.49 5.76
CA ARG A 36 5.76 4.70 5.26
C ARG A 36 5.57 4.89 3.77
N ARG A 37 5.66 3.81 2.98
CA ARG A 37 5.42 3.84 1.53
C ARG A 37 4.00 4.27 1.20
N TYR A 38 3.00 3.72 1.89
CA TYR A 38 1.60 4.08 1.67
C TYR A 38 1.25 5.49 2.15
N LYS A 39 1.82 5.96 3.27
CA LYS A 39 1.69 7.37 3.70
C LYS A 39 2.33 8.32 2.69
N ASN A 40 3.46 7.96 2.09
CA ASN A 40 4.06 8.75 1.02
C ASN A 40 3.17 8.78 -0.24
N ALA A 41 2.66 7.61 -0.66
CA ALA A 41 1.72 7.50 -1.76
C ALA A 41 0.47 8.38 -1.55
N GLN A 42 -0.09 8.37 -0.34
CA GLN A 42 -1.22 9.23 0.03
C GLN A 42 -0.90 10.72 -0.17
N ARG A 43 0.28 11.18 0.25
CA ARG A 43 0.72 12.58 0.07
C ARG A 43 0.88 12.95 -1.40
N ILE A 44 1.55 12.12 -2.19
CA ILE A 44 1.72 12.30 -3.64
C ILE A 44 0.35 12.42 -4.34
N MET A 45 -0.57 11.51 -4.00
CA MET A 45 -1.92 11.48 -4.56
C MET A 45 -2.77 12.70 -4.16
N GLN A 46 -2.57 13.24 -2.95
CA GLN A 46 -3.26 14.46 -2.48
C GLN A 46 -2.69 15.72 -3.12
N ALA A 47 -1.39 15.78 -3.35
CA ALA A 47 -0.71 16.88 -4.04
C ALA A 47 -0.97 16.90 -5.55
N ASN A 48 -1.65 15.88 -6.10
CA ASN A 48 -1.78 15.65 -7.54
C ASN A 48 -0.43 15.59 -8.26
N ASP A 49 0.62 15.16 -7.56
CA ASP A 49 1.98 15.02 -8.11
C ASP A 49 2.06 13.77 -9.02
N ASP A 50 3.21 13.60 -9.67
CA ASP A 50 3.50 12.53 -10.61
C ASP A 50 3.34 11.13 -9.98
N LEU A 51 2.53 10.29 -10.61
CA LEU A 51 2.29 8.91 -10.19
C LEU A 51 3.55 8.05 -10.25
N GLN A 52 4.54 8.39 -11.08
CA GLN A 52 5.82 7.68 -11.13
C GLN A 52 6.59 7.74 -9.80
N LYS A 53 6.28 8.70 -8.93
CA LYS A 53 6.88 8.84 -7.60
C LYS A 53 6.26 7.91 -6.55
N VAL A 54 5.17 7.22 -6.88
CA VAL A 54 4.47 6.31 -5.95
C VAL A 54 5.21 4.97 -5.87
N PHE A 55 5.86 4.70 -4.74
CA PHE A 55 6.62 3.47 -4.50
C PHE A 55 5.89 2.52 -3.53
N ILE A 56 4.86 1.82 -4.02
CA ILE A 56 4.13 0.79 -3.25
C ILE A 56 4.26 -0.63 -3.80
N ILE A 57 4.84 -0.79 -5.00
CA ILE A 57 5.06 -2.12 -5.62
C ILE A 57 6.05 -2.94 -4.79
N GLY A 58 5.74 -4.22 -4.59
CA GLY A 58 6.54 -5.17 -3.82
C GLY A 58 6.20 -5.24 -2.34
N GLY A 59 5.12 -4.59 -1.88
CA GLY A 59 4.61 -4.69 -0.51
C GLY A 59 4.13 -6.10 -0.18
N VAL A 60 3.44 -6.77 -1.11
CA VAL A 60 3.00 -8.18 -0.96
C VAL A 60 4.19 -9.10 -0.69
N ARG A 61 5.23 -9.01 -1.53
CA ARG A 61 6.43 -9.85 -1.39
C ARG A 61 7.17 -9.56 -0.08
N ALA A 62 7.34 -8.28 0.25
CA ALA A 62 7.99 -7.89 1.49
C ALA A 62 7.27 -8.47 2.72
N TYR A 63 5.93 -8.40 2.75
CA TYR A 63 5.14 -8.98 3.83
C TYR A 63 5.34 -10.51 3.92
N LEU A 64 5.21 -11.22 2.80
CA LEU A 64 5.36 -12.67 2.73
C LEU A 64 6.75 -13.15 3.16
N ASP A 65 7.81 -12.48 2.70
CA ASP A 65 9.20 -12.80 3.05
C ASP A 65 9.46 -12.63 4.56
N SER A 66 8.65 -11.81 5.26
CA SER A 66 8.79 -11.55 6.70
C SER A 66 7.86 -12.40 7.59
N HIS A 67 6.63 -12.70 7.16
CA HIS A 67 5.61 -13.34 8.00
C HIS A 67 5.24 -14.75 7.56
N ASN A 68 5.54 -15.13 6.32
CA ASN A 68 5.17 -16.42 5.72
C ASN A 68 3.65 -16.75 5.83
N ASP A 69 2.80 -15.72 5.92
CA ASP A 69 1.35 -15.83 6.10
C ASP A 69 0.61 -15.51 4.79
N TYR A 70 0.45 -16.54 3.96
CA TYR A 70 -0.12 -16.43 2.60
C TYR A 70 -1.63 -16.22 2.55
N LEU A 71 -2.35 -16.50 3.64
CA LEU A 71 -3.82 -16.42 3.69
C LEU A 71 -4.30 -15.12 4.35
N ASN A 72 -3.37 -14.21 4.66
CA ASN A 72 -3.71 -12.96 5.30
C ASN A 72 -4.51 -12.06 4.34
N PRO A 73 -5.73 -11.61 4.70
CA PRO A 73 -6.54 -10.74 3.86
C PRO A 73 -5.86 -9.38 3.57
N PHE A 74 -4.87 -8.99 4.38
CA PHE A 74 -4.06 -7.80 4.11
C PHE A 74 -3.30 -7.89 2.78
N LEU A 75 -2.91 -9.10 2.37
CA LEU A 75 -2.21 -9.32 1.11
C LEU A 75 -3.06 -8.96 -0.11
N ASP A 76 -4.37 -9.22 -0.07
CA ASP A 76 -5.29 -8.88 -1.15
C ASP A 76 -5.37 -7.35 -1.32
N GLU A 77 -5.40 -6.62 -0.21
CA GLU A 77 -5.49 -5.16 -0.21
C GLU A 77 -4.18 -4.52 -0.72
N LEU A 78 -3.02 -5.09 -0.36
CA LEU A 78 -1.73 -4.72 -0.93
C LEU A 78 -1.69 -5.02 -2.43
N HIS A 79 -2.04 -6.24 -2.84
CA HIS A 79 -2.02 -6.69 -4.23
C HIS A 79 -2.90 -5.80 -5.11
N LYS A 80 -4.11 -5.48 -4.66
CA LYS A 80 -5.04 -4.61 -5.38
C LYS A 80 -4.49 -3.19 -5.55
N ALA A 81 -3.84 -2.63 -4.52
CA ALA A 81 -3.17 -1.33 -4.64
C ALA A 81 -2.03 -1.36 -5.67
N GLU A 82 -1.20 -2.40 -5.63
CA GLU A 82 -0.08 -2.57 -6.56
C GLU A 82 -0.56 -2.74 -8.01
N SER A 83 -1.61 -3.53 -8.23
CA SER A 83 -2.21 -3.76 -9.55
C SER A 83 -2.82 -2.48 -10.12
N LEU A 84 -3.57 -1.71 -9.32
CA LEU A 84 -4.11 -0.42 -9.74
C LEU A 84 -3.01 0.58 -10.14
N LEU A 85 -1.90 0.62 -9.39
CA LEU A 85 -0.77 1.47 -9.75
C LEU A 85 -0.12 1.03 -11.06
N LYS A 86 0.10 -0.28 -11.25
CA LYS A 86 0.67 -0.82 -12.50
C LYS A 86 -0.19 -0.45 -13.70
N GLU A 87 -1.51 -0.63 -13.62
CA GLU A 87 -2.44 -0.25 -14.70
C GLU A 87 -2.51 1.26 -15.00
N LEU A 88 -2.06 2.10 -14.08
CA LEU A 88 -1.97 3.55 -14.30
C LEU A 88 -0.63 3.98 -14.89
N LEU A 89 0.40 3.15 -14.76
CA LEU A 89 1.76 3.43 -15.24
C LEU A 89 2.08 2.74 -16.56
N TYR A 90 1.41 1.63 -16.88
CA TYR A 90 1.59 0.80 -18.08
C TYR A 90 0.26 0.65 -18.82
#